data_AF-A0A6B3HB44-F1
#
_entry.id   AF-A0A6B3HB44-F1
#
_cell.length_a   1.000
_cell.length_b   1.000
_cell.length_c   1.000
_cell.angle_alpha   90.00
_cell.angle_beta   90.00
_cell.angle_gamma   90.00
#
_symmetry.space_group_name_H-M   'P 1'
#
loop_
_entity.id
_entity.type
_entity.pdbx_description
1 polymer ?
#
loop_
_entity_poly.entity_id
_entity_poly.type
_entity_poly.pdbx_seq_one_letter_code
_entity_poly.pdbx_strand_id
1 'polypeptide(L)'
;QLGIHLREAGNIIIQNVTVRNVKKSGSPTSNGGDAIGMESGVRNVWVDHTTLEASGGESEGYDGLFDMKDDTQYVTLSYSILRNSGRGGLVGSSESDRSNGFVTYHHNLYENIDSRAPLLRGGIAHIYNNHYVRLNES
;
A
#
# COMPACT_ATOMS: atom_id res chain seq x y z
N GLN A 1 -9.34 13.12 2.49
CA GLN A 1 -8.00 13.66 2.16
C GLN A 1 -7.54 13.06 0.83
N LEU A 2 -6.40 13.49 0.30
CA LEU A 2 -5.88 13.02 -1.00
C LEU A 2 -4.80 11.95 -0.79
N GLY A 3 -4.84 10.91 -1.62
CA GLY A 3 -3.79 9.91 -1.75
C GLY A 3 -2.80 10.26 -2.87
N ILE A 4 -1.76 9.43 -3.01
CA ILE A 4 -0.79 9.51 -4.10
C ILE A 4 -1.04 8.34 -5.04
N HIS A 5 -1.25 8.62 -6.33
CA HIS A 5 -1.45 7.59 -7.34
C HIS A 5 -0.33 7.67 -8.38
N LEU A 6 0.34 6.54 -8.64
CA LEU A 6 1.34 6.42 -9.70
C LEU A 6 0.81 5.52 -10.81
N ARG A 7 0.95 5.98 -12.05
CA ARG A 7 0.56 5.27 -13.26
C ARG A 7 1.45 5.66 -14.42
N GLU A 8 1.90 4.70 -15.23
CA GLU A 8 2.84 4.90 -16.34
C GLU A 8 4.07 5.74 -15.93
N ALA A 9 4.59 5.46 -14.73
CA ALA A 9 5.60 6.26 -14.07
C ALA A 9 6.80 5.42 -13.63
N GLY A 10 8.00 6.02 -13.70
CA GLY A 10 9.22 5.36 -13.27
C GLY A 10 10.17 6.29 -12.52
N ASN A 11 11.02 5.69 -11.68
CA ASN A 11 12.05 6.42 -10.91
C ASN A 11 11.45 7.47 -9.95
N ILE A 12 10.61 6.99 -9.04
CA ILE A 12 9.88 7.84 -8.08
C ILE A 12 10.36 7.56 -6.66
N ILE A 13 10.57 8.63 -5.89
CA ILE A 13 10.83 8.56 -4.45
C ILE A 13 9.71 9.30 -3.71
N ILE A 14 9.11 8.65 -2.73
CA ILE A 14 8.12 9.25 -1.82
C ILE A 14 8.67 9.08 -0.40
N GLN A 15 9.08 10.18 0.23
CA GLN A 15 9.76 10.11 1.52
C GLN A 15 9.23 11.15 2.52
N ASN A 16 9.16 10.77 3.81
CA ASN A 16 8.87 11.68 4.92
C ASN A 16 7.53 12.44 4.79
N VAL A 17 6.51 11.77 4.28
CA VAL A 17 5.14 12.30 4.17
C VAL A 17 4.17 11.49 5.02
N THR A 18 3.13 12.17 5.52
CA THR A 18 1.97 11.49 6.10
C THR A 18 0.81 11.56 5.11
N VAL A 19 0.32 10.40 4.68
CA VAL A 19 -0.91 10.27 3.90
C VAL A 19 -1.95 9.60 4.78
N ARG A 20 -3.10 10.23 4.97
CA ARG A 20 -4.13 9.67 5.84
C ARG A 20 -5.54 9.86 5.32
N ASN A 21 -6.45 9.01 5.75
CA ASN A 21 -7.91 9.06 5.52
C ASN A 21 -8.31 9.43 4.08
N VAL A 22 -7.80 8.65 3.13
CA VAL A 22 -8.19 8.71 1.72
C VAL A 22 -9.48 7.92 1.55
N LYS A 23 -10.55 8.58 1.12
CA LYS A 23 -11.88 7.96 1.00
C LYS A 23 -12.09 7.41 -0.40
N LYS A 24 -12.73 6.24 -0.50
CA LYS A 24 -13.11 5.60 -1.78
C LYS A 24 -14.12 6.46 -2.57
N SER A 25 -14.93 7.22 -1.86
CA SER A 25 -16.03 8.01 -2.42
C SER A 25 -16.24 9.31 -1.64
N GLY A 26 -17.11 10.18 -2.16
CA GLY A 26 -17.30 11.54 -1.66
C GLY A 26 -16.40 12.55 -2.37
N SER A 27 -16.36 13.77 -1.86
CA SER A 27 -15.58 14.85 -2.47
C SER A 27 -14.46 15.32 -1.52
N PRO A 28 -13.19 15.38 -1.97
CA PRO A 28 -12.71 14.92 -3.29
C PRO A 28 -12.61 13.39 -3.37
N THR A 29 -12.85 12.81 -4.54
CA THR A 29 -12.46 11.42 -4.84
C THR A 29 -10.95 11.37 -5.08
N SER A 30 -10.28 10.35 -4.55
CA SER A 30 -8.83 10.21 -4.71
C SER A 30 -8.42 8.74 -4.67
N ASN A 31 -7.74 8.29 -5.74
CA ASN A 31 -7.02 7.03 -5.81
C ASN A 31 -7.82 5.78 -5.37
N GLY A 32 -9.13 5.75 -5.61
CA GLY A 32 -9.99 4.64 -5.20
C GLY A 32 -10.07 4.40 -3.68
N GLY A 33 -9.50 5.29 -2.85
CA GLY A 33 -9.39 5.15 -1.39
C GLY A 33 -8.03 4.66 -0.89
N ASP A 34 -7.08 4.37 -1.76
CA ASP A 34 -5.74 3.91 -1.36
C ASP A 34 -4.87 5.10 -0.91
N ALA A 35 -4.11 4.95 0.18
CA ALA A 35 -3.19 6.02 0.62
C ALA A 35 -2.08 6.25 -0.42
N ILE A 36 -1.39 5.19 -0.83
CA ILE A 36 -0.52 5.17 -2.01
C ILE A 36 -0.92 3.99 -2.89
N GLY A 37 -1.35 4.28 -4.11
CA GLY A 37 -1.71 3.30 -5.12
C GLY A 37 -0.76 3.37 -6.31
N MET A 38 -0.44 2.21 -6.86
CA MET A 38 0.38 2.04 -8.06
C MET A 38 -0.33 1.09 -9.01
N GLU A 39 -0.50 1.51 -10.27
CA GLU A 39 -1.23 0.74 -11.29
C GLU A 39 -0.65 1.03 -12.68
N SER A 40 -0.50 0.00 -13.53
CA SER A 40 -0.07 0.06 -14.94
C SER A 40 1.29 0.71 -15.16
N GLY A 41 2.26 -0.08 -15.65
CA GLY A 41 3.53 0.47 -16.17
C GLY A 41 4.43 1.13 -15.11
N VAL A 42 4.18 0.92 -13.81
CA VAL A 42 4.97 1.53 -12.73
C VAL A 42 6.26 0.75 -12.48
N ARG A 43 7.41 1.45 -12.42
CA ARG A 43 8.74 0.85 -12.25
C ARG A 43 9.64 1.65 -11.31
N ASN A 44 10.48 0.98 -10.52
CA ASN A 44 11.55 1.62 -9.72
C ASN A 44 11.01 2.71 -8.79
N VAL A 45 10.29 2.29 -7.74
CA VAL A 45 9.70 3.18 -6.75
C VAL A 45 10.28 2.89 -5.37
N TRP A 46 10.70 3.93 -4.66
CA TRP A 46 11.11 3.84 -3.27
C TRP A 46 10.21 4.70 -2.39
N VAL A 47 9.51 4.05 -1.47
CA VAL A 47 8.68 4.70 -0.47
C VAL A 47 9.30 4.47 0.90
N ASP A 48 9.62 5.55 1.60
CA ASP A 48 10.49 5.48 2.78
C ASP A 48 10.10 6.48 3.87
N HIS A 49 10.18 6.08 5.14
CA HIS A 49 9.87 6.96 6.29
C HIS A 49 8.51 7.66 6.16
N THR A 50 7.51 6.99 5.60
CA THR A 50 6.16 7.53 5.46
C THR A 50 5.25 7.07 6.59
N THR A 51 4.21 7.84 6.87
CA THR A 51 3.09 7.38 7.72
C THR A 51 1.84 7.26 6.86
N LEU A 52 1.31 6.06 6.74
CA LEU A 52 0.09 5.74 6.02
C LEU A 52 -0.98 5.33 7.03
N GLU A 53 -2.10 6.03 7.04
CA GLU A 53 -3.10 5.89 8.11
C GLU A 53 -4.53 5.95 7.57
N ALA A 54 -5.39 5.05 8.03
CA ALA A 54 -6.83 5.15 7.87
C ALA A 54 -7.51 5.31 9.23
N SER A 55 -8.84 5.32 9.23
CA SER A 55 -9.64 5.35 10.45
C SER A 55 -10.76 4.32 10.36
N GLY A 56 -10.39 3.07 10.03
CA GLY A 56 -11.34 1.98 9.75
C GLY A 56 -11.00 1.22 8.46
N GLY A 57 -11.93 0.37 8.03
CA GLY A 57 -11.86 -0.43 6.82
C GLY A 57 -12.87 0.00 5.76
N GLU A 58 -13.30 -0.98 4.96
CA GLU A 58 -14.22 -0.74 3.84
C GLU A 58 -15.60 -0.28 4.27
N SER A 59 -16.14 -0.80 5.38
CA SER A 59 -17.43 -0.37 5.92
C SER A 59 -17.44 1.11 6.28
N GLU A 60 -16.28 1.65 6.68
CA GLU A 60 -16.10 3.07 6.97
C GLU A 60 -15.70 3.87 5.72
N GLY A 61 -15.52 3.24 4.56
CA GLY A 61 -15.25 3.89 3.28
C GLY A 61 -13.77 4.14 2.96
N TYR A 62 -12.86 3.35 3.53
CA TYR A 62 -11.43 3.32 3.20
C TYR A 62 -11.08 2.06 2.40
N ASP A 63 -10.00 2.06 1.61
CA ASP A 63 -9.51 0.86 0.93
C ASP A 63 -8.16 0.39 1.50
N GLY A 64 -7.09 0.33 0.71
CA GLY A 64 -5.75 -0.05 1.15
C GLY A 64 -4.90 1.13 1.61
N LEU A 65 -3.77 0.84 2.26
CA LEU A 65 -2.74 1.86 2.50
C LEU A 65 -1.69 1.85 1.38
N PHE A 66 -1.19 0.67 0.98
CA PHE A 66 -0.10 0.54 0.01
C PHE A 66 -0.39 -0.54 -1.03
N ASP A 67 -0.94 -0.14 -2.16
CA ASP A 67 -1.49 -1.05 -3.18
C ASP A 67 -0.68 -1.00 -4.50
N MET A 68 -0.45 -2.19 -5.09
CA MET A 68 0.23 -2.41 -6.36
C MET A 68 -0.59 -3.35 -7.23
N LYS A 69 -0.90 -2.89 -8.45
CA LYS A 69 -1.79 -3.55 -9.41
C LYS A 69 -1.19 -3.46 -10.81
N ASP A 70 -1.67 -4.34 -11.69
CA ASP A 70 -1.43 -4.27 -13.14
C ASP A 70 0.04 -4.08 -13.52
N ASP A 71 0.83 -5.14 -13.31
CA ASP A 71 2.24 -5.20 -13.70
C ASP A 71 3.12 -4.12 -13.05
N THR A 72 2.90 -3.79 -11.78
CA THR A 72 3.79 -2.89 -11.02
C THR A 72 5.03 -3.63 -10.53
N GLN A 73 6.24 -3.14 -10.83
CA GLN A 73 7.50 -3.86 -10.52
C GLN A 73 8.58 -2.97 -9.90
N TYR A 74 9.52 -3.59 -9.16
CA TYR A 74 10.68 -2.94 -8.54
C TYR A 74 10.30 -1.85 -7.53
N VAL A 75 9.57 -2.25 -6.49
CA VAL A 75 9.08 -1.35 -5.44
C VAL A 75 9.72 -1.71 -4.10
N THR A 76 10.17 -0.71 -3.34
CA THR A 76 10.60 -0.88 -1.94
C THR A 76 9.76 0.00 -1.03
N LEU A 77 9.21 -0.59 0.04
CA LEU A 77 8.63 0.13 1.17
C LEU A 77 9.50 -0.09 2.41
N SER A 78 10.05 0.99 2.97
CA SER A 78 10.97 0.91 4.09
C SER A 78 10.75 1.92 5.19
N TYR A 79 11.02 1.53 6.45
CA TYR A 79 10.98 2.42 7.61
C TYR A 79 9.67 3.21 7.78
N SER A 80 8.56 2.70 7.22
CA SER A 80 7.27 3.36 7.21
C SER A 80 6.33 2.80 8.28
N ILE A 81 5.33 3.58 8.65
CA ILE A 81 4.26 3.20 9.57
C ILE A 81 2.97 3.04 8.78
N LEU A 82 2.33 1.89 8.91
CA LEU A 82 1.01 1.58 8.34
C LEU A 82 0.07 1.28 9.51
N ARG A 83 -1.00 2.05 9.67
CA ARG A 83 -1.87 1.88 10.84
C ARG A 83 -3.34 2.20 10.67
N ASN A 84 -4.12 1.64 11.60
CA ASN A 84 -5.55 1.90 11.80
C ASN A 84 -6.41 1.67 10.55
N SER A 85 -6.07 0.65 9.77
CA SER A 85 -6.70 0.35 8.48
C SER A 85 -7.21 -1.07 8.43
N GLY A 86 -8.37 -1.27 7.79
CA GLY A 86 -8.84 -2.62 7.48
C GLY A 86 -7.92 -3.38 6.52
N ARG A 87 -7.14 -2.67 5.69
CA ARG A 87 -6.23 -3.28 4.72
C ARG A 87 -4.88 -2.56 4.71
N GLY A 88 -3.81 -3.29 5.02
CA GLY A 88 -2.44 -2.76 5.01
C GLY A 88 -1.89 -2.52 3.60
N GLY A 89 -2.11 -3.44 2.66
CA GLY A 89 -1.63 -3.29 1.30
C GLY A 89 -1.80 -4.54 0.44
N LEU A 90 -1.87 -4.33 -0.87
CA LEU A 90 -2.13 -5.35 -1.88
C LEU A 90 -1.00 -5.42 -2.91
N VAL A 91 -0.64 -6.62 -3.31
CA VAL A 91 0.17 -6.88 -4.51
C VAL A 91 -0.61 -7.86 -5.39
N GLY A 92 -1.17 -7.35 -6.49
CA GLY A 92 -2.03 -8.11 -7.40
C GLY A 92 -3.51 -8.08 -7.02
N SER A 93 -4.31 -7.43 -7.88
CA SER A 93 -5.74 -7.17 -7.68
C SER A 93 -6.65 -8.40 -7.84
N SER A 94 -6.20 -9.42 -8.58
CA SER A 94 -6.99 -10.59 -8.94
C SER A 94 -6.12 -11.83 -9.10
N GLU A 95 -6.76 -12.99 -9.25
CA GLU A 95 -6.05 -14.27 -9.48
C GLU A 95 -5.27 -14.30 -10.79
N SER A 96 -5.60 -13.45 -11.77
CA SER A 96 -4.83 -13.33 -13.02
C SER A 96 -3.76 -12.24 -12.96
N ASP A 97 -3.81 -11.33 -11.99
CA ASP A 97 -2.89 -10.21 -11.83
C ASP A 97 -1.64 -10.63 -11.04
N ARG A 98 -0.80 -11.45 -11.69
CA ARG A 98 0.36 -12.14 -11.07
C ARG A 98 1.73 -11.59 -11.48
N SER A 99 1.76 -10.56 -12.33
CA SER A 99 2.99 -9.97 -12.86
C SER A 99 3.58 -8.86 -11.99
N ASN A 100 2.95 -8.55 -10.85
CA ASN A 100 3.46 -7.57 -9.90
C ASN A 100 4.71 -8.08 -9.17
N GLY A 101 5.59 -7.16 -8.79
CA GLY A 101 6.89 -7.45 -8.17
C GLY A 101 8.05 -7.35 -9.16
N PHE A 102 9.31 -7.36 -8.75
CA PHE A 102 9.86 -7.64 -7.44
C PHE A 102 9.54 -6.54 -6.41
N VAL A 103 9.13 -6.92 -5.20
CA VAL A 103 8.82 -5.99 -4.11
C VAL A 103 9.66 -6.29 -2.88
N THR A 104 10.11 -5.24 -2.17
CA THR A 104 10.74 -5.38 -0.86
C THR A 104 9.97 -4.60 0.20
N TYR A 105 9.70 -5.22 1.34
CA TYR A 105 9.15 -4.57 2.52
C TYR A 105 10.11 -4.78 3.69
N HIS A 106 10.66 -3.71 4.26
CA HIS A 106 11.52 -3.86 5.43
C HIS A 106 11.47 -2.74 6.46
N HIS A 107 11.68 -3.09 7.73
CA HIS A 107 11.71 -2.13 8.83
C HIS A 107 10.42 -1.28 8.97
N ASN A 108 9.30 -1.76 8.43
CA ASN A 108 8.03 -1.09 8.57
C ASN A 108 7.31 -1.51 9.85
N LEU A 109 6.55 -0.59 10.43
CA LEU A 109 5.60 -0.88 11.50
C LEU A 109 4.20 -1.06 10.90
N TYR A 110 3.60 -2.23 11.11
CA TYR A 110 2.19 -2.49 10.86
C TYR A 110 1.45 -2.52 12.19
N GLU A 111 0.60 -1.54 12.44
CA GLU A 111 -0.05 -1.33 13.74
C GLU A 111 -1.57 -1.21 13.61
N ASN A 112 -2.33 -2.07 14.29
CA ASN A 112 -3.80 -2.03 14.24
C ASN A 112 -4.32 -2.13 12.79
N ILE A 113 -3.98 -3.24 12.14
CA ILE A 113 -4.36 -3.54 10.76
C ILE A 113 -5.24 -4.79 10.78
N ASP A 114 -6.39 -4.77 10.11
CA ASP A 114 -7.26 -5.96 10.11
C ASP A 114 -6.64 -7.06 9.25
N SER A 115 -6.36 -6.79 7.97
CA SER A 115 -5.81 -7.79 7.05
C SER A 115 -4.84 -7.19 6.02
N ARG A 116 -4.29 -8.06 5.15
CA ARG A 116 -3.41 -7.69 4.02
C ARG A 116 -2.16 -6.93 4.45
N ALA A 117 -1.21 -7.59 5.11
CA ALA A 117 0.02 -6.98 5.63
C ALA A 117 1.35 -7.55 5.06
N PRO A 118 1.58 -7.57 3.73
CA PRO A 118 0.66 -7.34 2.62
C PRO A 118 -0.08 -8.63 2.21
N LEU A 119 -1.13 -8.50 1.37
CA LEU A 119 -1.64 -9.64 0.59
C LEU A 119 -0.86 -9.73 -0.72
N LEU A 120 -0.29 -10.89 -1.01
CA LEU A 120 0.53 -11.13 -2.20
C LEU A 120 -0.13 -12.15 -3.13
N ARG A 121 -0.43 -11.76 -4.38
CA ARG A 121 -0.83 -12.66 -5.47
C ARG A 121 0.26 -12.70 -6.53
N GLY A 122 0.90 -13.86 -6.66
CA GLY A 122 2.05 -14.01 -7.56
C GLY A 122 3.23 -13.12 -7.15
N GLY A 123 4.11 -12.81 -8.09
CA GLY A 123 5.27 -11.96 -7.83
C GLY A 123 6.32 -12.56 -6.91
N ILE A 124 7.44 -11.84 -6.77
CA ILE A 124 8.49 -12.16 -5.80
C ILE A 124 8.56 -11.00 -4.80
N ALA A 125 8.40 -11.34 -3.52
CA ALA A 125 8.49 -10.38 -2.44
C ALA A 125 9.58 -10.78 -1.44
N HIS A 126 10.39 -9.82 -1.01
CA HIS A 126 11.31 -9.96 0.12
C HIS A 126 10.77 -9.15 1.31
N ILE A 127 10.39 -9.84 2.38
CA ILE A 127 9.75 -9.24 3.55
C ILE A 127 10.61 -9.58 4.76
N TYR A 128 11.29 -8.59 5.34
CA TYR A 128 12.21 -8.81 6.46
C TYR A 128 12.23 -7.63 7.44
N ASN A 129 12.52 -7.90 8.71
CA ASN A 129 12.61 -6.89 9.78
C ASN A 129 11.39 -5.95 9.95
N ASN A 130 10.21 -6.34 9.47
CA ASN A 130 8.99 -5.59 9.77
C ASN A 130 8.48 -5.93 11.18
N HIS A 131 7.88 -4.96 11.86
CA HIS A 131 7.24 -5.15 13.15
C HIS A 131 5.72 -5.12 12.98
N TYR A 132 5.07 -6.21 13.37
CA TYR A 132 3.61 -6.35 13.30
C TYR A 132 3.04 -6.37 14.71
N VAL A 133 2.11 -5.47 14.99
CA VAL A 133 1.47 -5.36 16.31
C VAL A 133 -0.02 -5.04 16.14
N ARG A 134 -0.89 -5.81 16.81
CA ARG A 134 -2.35 -5.73 16.65
C ARG A 134 -2.78 -5.96 15.18
N LEU A 135 -2.50 -7.16 14.68
CA LEU A 135 -3.17 -7.66 13.47
C LEU A 135 -4.48 -8.33 13.91
N ASN A 136 -5.62 -7.89 13.37
CA ASN A 136 -6.93 -8.21 13.96
C ASN A 136 -7.64 -9.38 13.27
N GLU A 137 -7.39 -9.60 11.98
CA GLU A 137 -8.07 -10.62 11.18
C GLU A 137 -7.03 -11.44 10.37
N SER A 138 -7.40 -12.69 10.01
CA SER A 138 -6.57 -13.58 9.17
C SER A 138 -7.29 -13.94 7.88
#